data_AF-A0A496WVZ6-F1
#
_entry.id   AF-A0A496WVZ6-F1
#
_cell.length_a   1.000
_cell.length_b   1.000
_cell.length_c   1.000
_cell.angle_alpha   90.00
_cell.angle_beta   90.00
_cell.angle_gamma   90.00
#
_symmetry.space_group_name_H-M   'P 1'
#
loop_
_entity.id
_entity.type
_entity.pdbx_description
1 polymer ?
#
loop_
_entity_poly.entity_id
_entity_poly.type
_entity_poly.pdbx_seq_one_letter_code
_entity_poly.pdbx_strand_id
1 'polypeptide(L)'
;MSKSTGKLPGKTEFSGRRRSMTRKSGFHSHPDSTGGEYQVLKIPVQPLGKGETLELTFVLPRHRNNQIIGYGGWYSCDDDVSVEIVCDEFSKKTLIQPNDGNWSKFGAMWIANGNKKIMATARFTAPKKTNIAFYGLGCGVIAHKHLDWALKEKPVLFRNMYQFSPEANFYVKEGEVNSNQEIKYGLETELVLKSCNRCARFLPINTDNERVSLSFSNHCVAEHRRPCSHSGFGKLKDIDSDEIIELEYGYQLECRFCKKFEVNAAHNPQRTAAQMKEDGTRRRHIELLLTELYRESPQLRYRHNTGGRELTDDVWKMFEEACFNCHEKIESKNQMHLDHTRPLALMWPLDGTGTCLCAGCNTQKRDRPPSEFYSKTKLRELSKLTGIPYPELLNPTPNMEAIDLLGSRLDWFFDEFLTKPELTKEREGKVPAELLVKALQKTLNKCTGGAPINLKQLYKNRQSRK
;
A
#
# COMPACT_ATOMS: atom_id res chain seq x y z
N MET A 1 37.86 6.63 22.49
CA MET A 1 37.21 7.76 21.81
C MET A 1 36.64 7.28 20.48
N SER A 2 35.36 6.89 20.46
CA SER A 2 34.71 6.30 19.29
C SER A 2 34.34 7.39 18.28
N LYS A 3 34.86 7.24 17.06
CA LYS A 3 34.44 8.05 15.91
C LYS A 3 32.98 7.73 15.62
N SER A 4 32.12 8.74 15.77
CA SER A 4 30.73 8.70 15.34
C SER A 4 30.70 8.40 13.84
N THR A 5 30.13 7.26 13.47
CA THR A 5 29.81 6.94 12.08
C THR A 5 28.75 7.93 11.61
N GLY A 6 29.21 8.97 10.93
CA GLY A 6 28.39 10.05 10.42
C GLY A 6 27.23 9.52 9.58
N LYS A 7 26.04 10.08 9.82
CA LYS A 7 24.84 9.92 8.99
C LYS A 7 25.23 10.10 7.52
N LEU A 8 25.24 9.03 6.72
CA LEU A 8 25.36 9.14 5.26
C LEU A 8 24.11 9.87 4.74
N PRO A 9 24.20 11.14 4.31
CA PRO A 9 23.05 11.90 3.91
C PRO A 9 22.85 11.64 2.42
N GLY A 10 22.21 10.51 2.08
CA GLY A 10 21.82 10.21 0.71
C GLY A 10 20.90 11.26 0.07
N LYS A 11 20.46 12.29 0.81
CA LYS A 11 19.68 13.45 0.32
C LYS A 11 20.54 14.67 -0.08
N THR A 12 21.81 14.77 0.31
CA THR A 12 22.70 15.91 -0.03
C THR A 12 23.67 15.61 -1.17
N GLU A 13 23.89 14.34 -1.51
CA GLU A 13 24.92 13.94 -2.49
C GLU A 13 24.58 14.30 -3.95
N PHE A 14 23.31 14.57 -4.27
CA PHE A 14 22.83 15.00 -5.59
C PHE A 14 21.83 16.13 -5.39
N SER A 15 22.00 17.23 -6.12
CA SER A 15 21.38 18.56 -5.95
C SER A 15 21.66 19.35 -4.66
N GLY A 16 22.41 18.80 -3.69
CA GLY A 16 22.95 19.54 -2.54
C GLY A 16 21.95 20.18 -1.56
N ARG A 17 20.66 20.24 -1.88
CA ARG A 17 19.70 21.10 -1.19
C ARG A 17 18.50 20.31 -0.70
N ARG A 18 18.45 20.09 0.62
CA ARG A 18 17.18 19.76 1.27
C ARG A 18 16.29 20.98 1.09
N ARG A 19 15.10 20.82 0.49
CA ARG A 19 14.10 21.89 0.49
C ARG A 19 13.89 22.34 1.93
N SER A 20 13.85 23.65 2.16
CA SER A 20 13.52 24.20 3.47
C SER A 20 12.20 23.58 3.96
N MET A 21 12.09 23.33 5.27
CA MET A 21 10.82 22.92 5.85
C MET A 21 9.85 24.08 5.66
N THR A 22 8.97 23.98 4.68
CA THR A 22 8.19 25.15 4.29
C THR A 22 7.01 25.39 5.23
N ARG A 23 6.52 24.36 5.96
CA ARG A 23 5.16 24.41 6.56
C ARG A 23 4.97 23.48 7.76
N LYS A 24 4.11 23.90 8.71
CA LYS A 24 3.56 23.08 9.81
C LYS A 24 2.12 22.66 9.44
N SER A 25 1.67 21.50 9.90
CA SER A 25 0.29 21.02 9.68
C SER A 25 -0.76 21.89 10.38
N GLY A 26 -0.35 22.59 11.46
CA GLY A 26 -1.26 23.30 12.36
C GLY A 26 -1.94 22.40 13.40
N PHE A 27 -1.67 21.10 13.38
CA PHE A 27 -2.24 20.12 14.32
C PHE A 27 -1.20 19.68 15.36
N HIS A 28 -1.61 19.65 16.62
CA HIS A 28 -0.81 19.23 17.76
C HIS A 28 -1.08 17.76 18.12
N SER A 29 -0.17 17.16 18.89
CA SER A 29 -0.44 15.86 19.49
C SER A 29 -1.57 15.98 20.51
N HIS A 30 -2.36 14.92 20.65
CA HIS A 30 -3.36 14.82 21.70
C HIS A 30 -2.66 14.90 23.07
N PRO A 31 -3.23 15.60 24.07
CA PRO A 31 -2.63 15.70 25.41
C PRO A 31 -2.33 14.33 26.03
N ASP A 32 -3.21 13.36 25.78
CA ASP A 32 -3.16 12.03 26.40
C ASP A 32 -2.45 10.96 25.56
N SER A 33 -1.81 11.31 24.44
CA SER A 33 -1.12 10.31 23.62
C SER A 33 0.02 10.88 22.78
N THR A 34 1.21 10.30 22.92
CA THR A 34 2.36 10.65 22.08
C THR A 34 2.36 9.88 20.76
N GLY A 35 1.64 8.75 20.70
CA GLY A 35 1.64 7.81 19.60
C GLY A 35 2.76 6.77 19.68
N GLY A 36 3.51 6.75 20.79
CA GLY A 36 4.58 5.78 21.05
C GLY A 36 4.17 4.66 22.01
N GLU A 37 2.89 4.58 22.36
CA GLU A 37 2.35 3.62 23.33
C GLU A 37 1.65 2.45 22.64
N TYR A 38 1.69 1.27 23.26
CA TYR A 38 0.90 0.11 22.86
C TYR A 38 0.26 -0.58 24.07
N GLN A 39 -0.70 -1.46 23.80
CA GLN A 39 -1.27 -2.41 24.75
C GLN A 39 -1.56 -3.73 24.03
N VAL A 40 -1.63 -4.83 24.78
CA VAL A 40 -1.93 -6.17 24.25
C VAL A 40 -3.29 -6.63 24.76
N LEU A 41 -4.14 -7.12 23.86
CA LEU A 41 -5.39 -7.80 24.21
C LEU A 41 -5.29 -9.29 23.90
N LYS A 42 -5.92 -10.10 24.76
CA LYS A 42 -6.19 -11.51 24.48
C LYS A 42 -7.57 -11.64 23.86
N ILE A 43 -7.63 -12.18 22.65
CA ILE A 43 -8.87 -12.32 21.89
C ILE A 43 -9.22 -13.81 21.75
N PRO A 44 -10.43 -14.22 22.15
CA PRO A 44 -10.90 -15.59 21.96
C PRO A 44 -10.91 -15.99 20.48
N VAL A 45 -10.55 -17.24 20.21
CA VAL A 45 -10.57 -17.81 18.86
C VAL A 45 -11.71 -18.82 18.71
N GLN A 46 -12.36 -18.77 17.56
CA GLN A 46 -13.39 -19.72 17.13
C GLN A 46 -12.74 -20.79 16.23
N PRO A 47 -12.82 -22.08 16.58
CA PRO A 47 -12.38 -23.13 15.68
C PRO A 47 -13.36 -23.30 14.50
N LEU A 48 -12.83 -23.42 13.29
CA LEU A 48 -13.57 -23.78 12.09
C LEU A 48 -13.03 -25.07 11.47
N GLY A 49 -13.92 -26.01 11.21
CA GLY A 49 -13.63 -27.24 10.50
C GLY A 49 -13.34 -27.01 9.01
N LYS A 50 -12.76 -28.02 8.35
CA LYS A 50 -12.54 -27.98 6.89
C LYS A 50 -13.89 -27.88 6.16
N GLY A 51 -14.02 -26.89 5.30
CA GLY A 51 -15.23 -26.58 4.53
C GLY A 51 -16.29 -25.83 5.34
N GLU A 52 -16.07 -25.61 6.63
CA GLU A 52 -17.02 -24.91 7.49
C GLU A 52 -17.06 -23.42 7.15
N THR A 53 -18.23 -22.82 7.36
CA THR A 53 -18.49 -21.42 7.07
C THR A 53 -19.09 -20.71 8.28
N LEU A 54 -18.44 -19.61 8.67
CA LEU A 54 -18.93 -18.65 9.66
C LEU A 54 -19.45 -17.41 8.94
N GLU A 55 -20.66 -17.00 9.26
CA GLU A 55 -21.30 -15.80 8.72
C GLU A 55 -21.53 -14.77 9.81
N LEU A 56 -21.09 -13.53 9.54
CA LEU A 56 -21.37 -12.36 10.33
C LEU A 56 -22.35 -11.47 9.57
N THR A 57 -23.54 -11.27 10.13
CA THR A 57 -24.58 -10.41 9.57
C THR A 57 -24.61 -9.08 10.33
N PHE A 58 -24.29 -8.01 9.63
CA PHE A 58 -24.33 -6.63 10.12
C PHE A 58 -25.67 -6.01 9.76
N VAL A 59 -26.49 -5.73 10.77
CA VAL A 59 -27.81 -5.14 10.61
C VAL A 59 -27.73 -3.66 10.94
N LEU A 60 -27.68 -2.82 9.91
CA LEU A 60 -27.56 -1.39 10.10
C LEU A 60 -28.86 -0.80 10.65
N PRO A 61 -28.77 0.15 11.61
CA PRO A 61 -29.94 0.73 12.23
C PRO A 61 -30.65 1.66 11.24
N ARG A 62 -31.89 2.04 11.57
CA ARG A 62 -32.63 3.06 10.82
C ARG A 62 -31.81 4.35 10.75
N HIS A 63 -31.62 4.84 9.53
CA HIS A 63 -30.84 6.02 9.19
C HIS A 63 -31.62 6.93 8.24
N ARG A 64 -31.09 8.13 8.03
CA ARG A 64 -31.63 9.13 7.11
C ARG A 64 -30.79 9.16 5.84
N ASN A 65 -31.43 9.58 4.74
CA ASN A 65 -30.73 9.92 3.51
C ASN A 65 -29.58 10.90 3.80
N ASN A 66 -28.46 10.73 3.09
CA ASN A 66 -27.22 11.50 3.26
C ASN A 66 -26.46 11.31 4.58
N GLN A 67 -26.90 10.41 5.49
CA GLN A 67 -26.05 10.02 6.62
C GLN A 67 -24.94 9.06 6.16
N ILE A 68 -23.79 9.14 6.81
CA ILE A 68 -22.74 8.15 6.60
C ILE A 68 -23.11 6.91 7.40
N ILE A 69 -23.00 5.76 6.76
CA ILE A 69 -23.25 4.46 7.37
C ILE A 69 -22.11 3.51 7.02
N GLY A 70 -21.92 2.47 7.82
CA GLY A 70 -20.88 1.49 7.55
C GLY A 70 -20.88 0.31 8.50
N TYR A 71 -20.01 -0.64 8.20
CA TYR A 71 -19.75 -1.85 8.97
C TYR A 71 -18.28 -2.22 8.87
N GLY A 72 -17.82 -3.10 9.75
CA GLY A 72 -16.50 -3.71 9.62
C GLY A 72 -15.96 -4.26 10.93
N GLY A 73 -14.71 -4.69 10.87
CA GLY A 73 -13.96 -5.16 12.00
C GLY A 73 -12.58 -5.67 11.58
N TRP A 74 -11.85 -6.15 12.58
CA TRP A 74 -10.57 -6.83 12.40
C TRP A 74 -10.76 -8.31 12.67
N TYR A 75 -9.95 -9.13 12.01
CA TYR A 75 -9.97 -10.57 12.19
C TYR A 75 -8.57 -11.15 12.05
N SER A 76 -8.32 -12.30 12.65
CA SER A 76 -7.06 -13.06 12.51
C SER A 76 -7.39 -14.52 12.27
N CYS A 77 -6.52 -15.24 11.57
CA CYS A 77 -6.63 -16.70 11.44
C CYS A 77 -5.27 -17.37 11.25
N ASP A 78 -5.17 -18.61 11.72
CA ASP A 78 -3.92 -19.38 11.73
C ASP A 78 -3.57 -19.95 10.34
N ASP A 79 -4.49 -19.91 9.38
CA ASP A 79 -4.31 -20.48 8.04
C ASP A 79 -5.13 -19.65 7.04
N ASP A 80 -5.00 -19.90 5.73
CA ASP A 80 -5.80 -19.18 4.72
C ASP A 80 -7.31 -19.40 4.96
N VAL A 81 -8.11 -18.32 5.09
CA VAL A 81 -9.57 -18.36 4.99
C VAL A 81 -10.05 -17.59 3.76
N SER A 82 -11.07 -18.11 3.10
CA SER A 82 -11.77 -17.37 2.04
C SER A 82 -12.76 -16.41 2.67
N VAL A 83 -12.65 -15.13 2.33
CA VAL A 83 -13.56 -14.09 2.85
C VAL A 83 -14.37 -13.48 1.72
N GLU A 84 -15.68 -13.65 1.81
CA GLU A 84 -16.65 -13.04 0.91
C GLU A 84 -17.47 -12.00 1.67
N ILE A 85 -17.72 -10.85 1.06
CA ILE A 85 -18.51 -9.77 1.67
C ILE A 85 -19.55 -9.29 0.67
N VAL A 86 -20.81 -9.40 1.07
CA VAL A 86 -22.00 -9.05 0.28
C VAL A 86 -22.74 -7.91 0.96
N CYS A 87 -23.04 -6.86 0.19
CA CYS A 87 -23.84 -5.72 0.62
C CYS A 87 -24.48 -5.10 -0.63
N ASP A 88 -25.77 -5.33 -0.83
CA ASP A 88 -26.47 -4.95 -2.08
C ASP A 88 -26.45 -3.44 -2.32
N GLU A 89 -26.41 -2.65 -1.25
CA GLU A 89 -26.42 -1.19 -1.33
C GLU A 89 -25.08 -0.57 -1.68
N PHE A 90 -23.98 -1.30 -1.51
CA PHE A 90 -22.66 -0.73 -1.68
C PHE A 90 -21.61 -1.78 -2.04
N SER A 91 -21.11 -1.71 -3.26
CA SER A 91 -20.16 -2.68 -3.81
C SER A 91 -18.74 -2.53 -3.28
N LYS A 92 -18.31 -1.31 -2.93
CA LYS A 92 -16.93 -1.03 -2.53
C LYS A 92 -16.69 -1.41 -1.08
N LYS A 93 -15.55 -2.05 -0.83
CA LYS A 93 -15.20 -2.56 0.49
C LYS A 93 -13.69 -2.54 0.71
N THR A 94 -13.31 -2.47 1.97
CA THR A 94 -11.99 -2.88 2.43
C THR A 94 -12.03 -4.36 2.74
N LEU A 95 -11.05 -5.08 2.22
CA LEU A 95 -10.73 -6.44 2.64
C LEU A 95 -9.22 -6.60 2.49
N ILE A 96 -8.52 -6.71 3.62
CA ILE A 96 -7.16 -7.21 3.64
C ILE A 96 -7.28 -8.72 3.85
N GLN A 97 -6.73 -9.49 2.92
CA GLN A 97 -6.74 -10.94 2.99
C GLN A 97 -5.88 -11.39 4.19
N PRO A 98 -6.27 -12.49 4.85
CA PRO A 98 -5.46 -13.02 5.94
C PRO A 98 -4.07 -13.37 5.44
N ASN A 99 -3.11 -13.24 6.32
CA ASN A 99 -1.78 -13.82 6.16
C ASN A 99 -1.47 -14.54 7.46
N ASP A 100 -0.79 -15.68 7.36
CA ASP A 100 -0.50 -16.56 8.48
C ASP A 100 -0.01 -15.77 9.72
N GLY A 101 -0.68 -15.99 10.85
CA GLY A 101 -0.43 -15.33 12.14
C GLY A 101 -0.72 -13.82 12.22
N ASN A 102 -1.17 -13.17 11.14
CA ASN A 102 -1.41 -11.73 11.13
C ASN A 102 -2.89 -11.38 11.21
N TRP A 103 -3.15 -10.27 11.91
CA TRP A 103 -4.45 -9.62 11.86
C TRP A 103 -4.67 -8.96 10.49
N SER A 104 -5.93 -8.98 10.10
CA SER A 104 -6.50 -8.44 8.88
C SER A 104 -7.72 -7.60 9.22
N LYS A 105 -8.30 -6.95 8.20
CA LYS A 105 -9.46 -6.09 8.40
C LYS A 105 -10.40 -6.10 7.21
N PHE A 106 -11.66 -5.84 7.51
CA PHE A 106 -12.69 -5.69 6.51
C PHE A 106 -13.71 -4.62 6.91
N GLY A 107 -14.49 -4.19 5.94
CA GLY A 107 -15.61 -3.28 6.17
C GLY A 107 -15.85 -2.33 5.03
N ALA A 108 -16.82 -1.46 5.21
CA ALA A 108 -17.12 -0.40 4.27
C ALA A 108 -17.74 0.79 5.01
N MET A 109 -17.67 1.95 4.37
CA MET A 109 -18.44 3.13 4.75
C MET A 109 -18.85 3.89 3.49
N TRP A 110 -20.09 4.39 3.49
CA TRP A 110 -20.68 5.11 2.36
C TRP A 110 -21.77 6.07 2.84
N ILE A 111 -22.26 6.90 1.91
CA ILE A 111 -23.39 7.79 2.17
C ILE A 111 -24.67 7.03 1.86
N ALA A 112 -25.57 6.94 2.82
CA ALA A 112 -26.85 6.26 2.67
C ALA A 112 -27.72 6.93 1.60
N ASN A 113 -28.35 6.10 0.76
CA ASN A 113 -29.38 6.52 -0.18
C ASN A 113 -30.75 6.01 0.31
N GLY A 114 -31.50 6.89 0.97
CA GLY A 114 -32.80 6.57 1.57
C GLY A 114 -32.72 6.08 3.03
N ASN A 115 -33.86 5.57 3.52
CA ASN A 115 -34.08 5.27 4.94
C ASN A 115 -34.43 3.80 5.20
N LYS A 116 -33.94 2.89 4.35
CA LYS A 116 -34.23 1.45 4.44
C LYS A 116 -33.31 0.75 5.43
N LYS A 117 -33.76 -0.38 5.97
CA LYS A 117 -32.89 -1.28 6.74
C LYS A 117 -31.90 -1.91 5.77
N ILE A 118 -30.61 -1.85 6.08
CA ILE A 118 -29.55 -2.40 5.23
C ILE A 118 -28.87 -3.52 6.00
N MET A 119 -28.57 -4.60 5.29
CA MET A 119 -27.80 -5.72 5.83
C MET A 119 -26.56 -5.92 4.99
N ALA A 120 -25.46 -6.25 5.64
CA ALA A 120 -24.24 -6.71 5.01
C ALA A 120 -23.83 -8.04 5.65
N THR A 121 -23.32 -8.97 4.85
CA THR A 121 -22.87 -10.27 5.34
C THR A 121 -21.41 -10.46 4.99
N ALA A 122 -20.60 -10.81 5.99
CA ALA A 122 -19.23 -11.28 5.80
C ALA A 122 -19.19 -12.79 6.08
N ARG A 123 -18.80 -13.55 5.07
CA ARG A 123 -18.71 -15.01 5.08
C ARG A 123 -17.25 -15.44 5.09
N PHE A 124 -16.88 -16.25 6.07
CA PHE A 124 -15.55 -16.80 6.25
C PHE A 124 -15.63 -18.31 6.06
N THR A 125 -14.99 -18.82 5.01
CA THR A 125 -14.97 -20.25 4.69
C THR A 125 -13.57 -20.81 4.86
N ALA A 126 -13.46 -21.86 5.67
CA ALA A 126 -12.20 -22.47 6.05
C ALA A 126 -11.82 -23.61 5.07
N PRO A 127 -10.84 -23.43 4.16
CA PRO A 127 -10.40 -24.50 3.24
C PRO A 127 -9.70 -25.66 3.95
N LYS A 128 -9.21 -25.43 5.17
CA LYS A 128 -8.64 -26.40 6.11
C LYS A 128 -9.13 -26.07 7.51
N LYS A 129 -8.93 -26.98 8.46
CA LYS A 129 -9.18 -26.70 9.87
C LYS A 129 -8.33 -25.50 10.31
N THR A 130 -8.95 -24.48 10.88
CA THR A 130 -8.27 -23.24 11.29
C THR A 130 -8.97 -22.64 12.52
N ASN A 131 -8.33 -21.68 13.17
CA ASN A 131 -8.95 -20.85 14.18
C ASN A 131 -9.13 -19.43 13.61
N ILE A 132 -10.25 -18.78 13.93
CA ILE A 132 -10.52 -17.40 13.53
C ILE A 132 -10.86 -16.55 14.76
N ALA A 133 -10.29 -15.36 14.84
CA ALA A 133 -10.57 -14.39 15.90
C ALA A 133 -11.16 -13.12 15.30
N PHE A 134 -11.96 -12.39 16.07
CA PHE A 134 -12.55 -11.12 15.66
C PHE A 134 -12.37 -10.04 16.72
N TYR A 135 -12.15 -8.81 16.28
CA TYR A 135 -12.03 -7.64 17.14
C TYR A 135 -12.77 -6.46 16.56
N GLY A 136 -13.46 -5.70 17.42
CA GLY A 136 -14.12 -4.44 17.06
C GLY A 136 -15.17 -4.58 15.94
N LEU A 137 -15.91 -5.69 15.92
CA LEU A 137 -17.03 -5.87 15.00
C LEU A 137 -18.10 -4.83 15.30
N GLY A 138 -18.54 -4.11 14.27
CA GLY A 138 -19.61 -3.13 14.44
C GLY A 138 -20.24 -2.73 13.12
N CYS A 139 -21.44 -2.16 13.23
CA CYS A 139 -22.08 -1.42 12.15
C CYS A 139 -22.92 -0.28 12.73
N GLY A 140 -23.31 0.68 11.88
CA GLY A 140 -24.07 1.82 12.38
C GLY A 140 -24.06 3.05 11.50
N VAL A 141 -24.65 4.12 12.03
CA VAL A 141 -24.51 5.49 11.53
C VAL A 141 -23.18 6.04 12.03
N ILE A 142 -22.39 6.56 11.12
CA ILE A 142 -21.06 7.12 11.37
C ILE A 142 -21.15 8.64 11.35
N ALA A 143 -20.55 9.30 12.33
CA ALA A 143 -20.35 10.75 12.29
C ALA A 143 -19.03 11.14 12.94
N HIS A 144 -18.34 12.11 12.34
CA HIS A 144 -17.10 12.66 12.86
C HIS A 144 -16.85 14.01 12.22
N LYS A 145 -16.34 14.99 12.97
CA LYS A 145 -16.10 16.37 12.49
C LYS A 145 -15.36 16.44 11.15
N HIS A 146 -14.34 15.60 10.96
CA HIS A 146 -13.57 15.52 9.71
C HIS A 146 -14.36 14.97 8.52
N LEU A 147 -15.28 14.04 8.77
CA LEU A 147 -16.16 13.48 7.75
C LEU A 147 -17.23 14.51 7.35
N ASP A 148 -17.82 15.20 8.33
CA ASP A 148 -18.80 16.26 8.10
C ASP A 148 -18.18 17.41 7.29
N TRP A 149 -16.97 17.82 7.66
CA TRP A 149 -16.18 18.80 6.91
C TRP A 149 -15.86 18.29 5.50
N ALA A 150 -15.46 17.03 5.33
CA ALA A 150 -15.16 16.48 4.02
C ALA A 150 -16.38 16.47 3.10
N LEU A 151 -17.56 16.13 3.62
CA LEU A 151 -18.80 16.16 2.84
C LEU A 151 -19.20 17.57 2.40
N LYS A 152 -18.99 18.57 3.26
CA LYS A 152 -19.36 19.97 2.98
C LYS A 152 -18.33 20.70 2.12
N GLU A 153 -17.05 20.62 2.48
CA GLU A 153 -15.99 21.50 1.96
C GLU A 153 -15.05 20.80 0.97
N LYS A 154 -14.87 19.48 1.09
CA LYS A 154 -13.91 18.72 0.26
C LYS A 154 -14.42 17.33 -0.15
N PRO A 155 -15.53 17.22 -0.91
CA PRO A 155 -16.15 15.92 -1.22
C PRO A 155 -15.20 14.90 -1.88
N VAL A 156 -14.17 15.38 -2.58
CA VAL A 156 -13.12 14.53 -3.17
C VAL A 156 -12.41 13.65 -2.15
N LEU A 157 -12.27 14.10 -0.89
CA LEU A 157 -11.67 13.31 0.19
C LEU A 157 -12.57 12.15 0.61
N PHE A 158 -13.87 12.19 0.33
CA PHE A 158 -14.80 11.13 0.71
C PHE A 158 -14.75 9.91 -0.22
N ARG A 159 -14.37 10.08 -1.49
CA ARG A 159 -14.47 9.06 -2.56
C ARG A 159 -13.87 7.69 -2.23
N ASN A 160 -12.82 7.66 -1.42
CA ASN A 160 -12.13 6.43 -1.00
C ASN A 160 -12.18 6.19 0.51
N MET A 161 -13.17 6.76 1.22
CA MET A 161 -13.27 6.61 2.68
C MET A 161 -13.55 5.18 3.13
N TYR A 162 -14.22 4.38 2.31
CA TYR A 162 -14.37 2.94 2.52
C TYR A 162 -13.03 2.21 2.79
N GLN A 163 -11.90 2.72 2.25
CA GLN A 163 -10.55 2.15 2.44
C GLN A 163 -9.97 2.34 3.85
N PHE A 164 -10.63 3.15 4.67
CA PHE A 164 -10.27 3.44 6.05
C PHE A 164 -11.24 2.77 7.02
N SER A 165 -12.15 1.92 6.55
CA SER A 165 -12.91 1.04 7.43
C SER A 165 -12.01 -0.12 7.89
N PRO A 166 -12.13 -0.55 9.16
CA PRO A 166 -13.08 -0.03 10.16
C PRO A 166 -12.55 1.16 11.00
N GLU A 167 -11.29 1.60 10.86
CA GLU A 167 -10.74 2.66 11.73
C GLU A 167 -11.47 4.02 11.66
N ALA A 168 -12.11 4.32 10.53
CA ALA A 168 -12.90 5.52 10.27
C ALA A 168 -14.38 5.39 10.67
N ASN A 169 -14.82 4.22 11.15
CA ASN A 169 -16.21 3.98 11.50
C ASN A 169 -16.51 4.47 12.92
N PHE A 170 -16.63 5.79 13.10
CA PHE A 170 -17.04 6.42 14.36
C PHE A 170 -18.56 6.31 14.53
N TYR A 171 -19.04 5.18 15.06
CA TYR A 171 -20.47 4.95 15.24
C TYR A 171 -21.07 5.91 16.27
N VAL A 172 -22.07 6.68 15.86
CA VAL A 172 -22.91 7.52 16.74
C VAL A 172 -24.28 6.91 16.99
N LYS A 173 -24.64 5.91 16.19
CA LYS A 173 -25.79 5.03 16.41
C LYS A 173 -25.41 3.64 15.94
N GLU A 174 -25.28 2.72 16.88
CA GLU A 174 -24.90 1.35 16.60
C GLU A 174 -26.06 0.55 15.98
N GLY A 175 -25.69 -0.40 15.13
CA GLY A 175 -26.54 -1.48 14.67
C GLY A 175 -26.23 -2.78 15.42
N GLU A 176 -26.68 -3.88 14.87
CA GLU A 176 -26.50 -5.20 15.46
C GLU A 176 -25.53 -6.03 14.62
N VAL A 177 -24.73 -6.88 15.28
CA VAL A 177 -23.88 -7.86 14.62
C VAL A 177 -24.32 -9.24 15.11
N ASN A 178 -24.79 -10.07 14.19
CA ASN A 178 -25.26 -11.42 14.47
C ASN A 178 -24.32 -12.43 13.83
N SER A 179 -24.14 -13.58 14.46
CA SER A 179 -23.43 -14.72 13.86
C SER A 179 -24.37 -15.90 13.65
N ASN A 180 -24.13 -16.69 12.61
CA ASN A 180 -24.85 -17.94 12.38
C ASN A 180 -24.40 -19.08 13.32
N GLN A 181 -23.33 -18.87 14.08
CA GLN A 181 -22.83 -19.81 15.07
C GLN A 181 -22.59 -19.10 16.39
N GLU A 182 -22.75 -19.82 17.50
CA GLU A 182 -22.32 -19.32 18.80
C GLU A 182 -20.79 -19.29 18.85
N ILE A 183 -20.23 -18.13 19.19
CA ILE A 183 -18.79 -17.96 19.32
C ILE A 183 -18.36 -18.67 20.60
N LYS A 184 -17.67 -19.79 20.45
CA LYS A 184 -17.13 -20.60 21.54
C LYS A 184 -15.86 -19.96 22.06
N TYR A 185 -15.81 -19.79 23.38
CA TYR A 185 -14.63 -19.32 24.07
C TYR A 185 -13.70 -20.51 24.34
N GLY A 186 -12.46 -20.43 23.85
CA GLY A 186 -11.46 -21.49 23.96
C GLY A 186 -10.05 -20.91 24.00
N LEU A 187 -9.22 -21.25 23.02
CA LEU A 187 -7.89 -20.67 22.85
C LEU A 187 -7.97 -19.16 22.62
N GLU A 188 -6.89 -18.45 22.91
CA GLU A 188 -6.77 -17.00 22.70
C GLU A 188 -5.60 -16.69 21.76
N THR A 189 -5.75 -15.62 20.99
CA THR A 189 -4.68 -15.02 20.19
C THR A 189 -4.41 -13.60 20.67
N GLU A 190 -3.18 -13.13 20.49
CA GLU A 190 -2.79 -11.77 20.89
C GLU A 190 -3.15 -10.74 19.82
N LEU A 191 -3.61 -9.58 20.27
CA LEU A 191 -3.80 -8.41 19.44
C LEU A 191 -3.06 -7.21 20.04
N VAL A 192 -2.08 -6.72 19.30
CA VAL A 192 -1.36 -5.49 19.66
C VAL A 192 -2.13 -4.28 19.15
N LEU A 193 -2.46 -3.37 20.07
CA LEU A 193 -3.08 -2.09 19.75
C LEU A 193 -2.08 -0.96 19.98
N LYS A 194 -1.92 -0.08 19.00
CA LYS A 194 -1.05 1.10 19.09
C LYS A 194 -1.88 2.37 19.27
N SER A 195 -1.41 3.28 20.12
CA SER A 195 -2.03 4.59 20.31
C SER A 195 -1.85 5.50 19.08
N CYS A 196 -2.86 6.34 18.84
CA CYS A 196 -2.81 7.40 17.84
C CYS A 196 -2.57 8.75 18.50
N ASN A 197 -1.51 9.45 18.11
CA ASN A 197 -1.17 10.76 18.68
C ASN A 197 -2.14 11.91 18.32
N ARG A 198 -3.22 11.65 17.58
CA ARG A 198 -4.23 12.64 17.20
C ARG A 198 -5.56 12.42 17.88
N CYS A 199 -6.04 11.18 17.89
CA CYS A 199 -7.34 10.85 18.48
C CYS A 199 -7.24 10.01 19.76
N ALA A 200 -6.03 9.72 20.25
CA ALA A 200 -5.73 8.89 21.42
C ALA A 200 -6.28 7.45 21.41
N ARG A 201 -7.01 7.04 20.36
CA ARG A 201 -7.50 5.66 20.23
C ARG A 201 -6.34 4.68 20.07
N PHE A 202 -6.44 3.57 20.80
CA PHE A 202 -5.66 2.36 20.57
C PHE A 202 -6.27 1.56 19.43
N LEU A 203 -5.48 1.29 18.39
CA LEU A 203 -5.95 0.66 17.16
C LEU A 203 -5.02 -0.49 16.71
N PRO A 204 -5.56 -1.56 16.09
CA PRO A 204 -4.78 -2.73 15.68
C PRO A 204 -3.57 -2.42 14.80
N ILE A 205 -2.47 -3.10 15.10
CA ILE A 205 -1.25 -3.22 14.29
C ILE A 205 -0.78 -4.69 14.24
N ASN A 206 0.07 -5.02 13.27
CA ASN A 206 0.76 -6.31 13.22
C ASN A 206 2.22 -6.11 13.59
N THR A 207 2.73 -6.84 14.57
CA THR A 207 4.14 -6.77 14.98
C THR A 207 5.01 -7.76 14.20
N ASP A 208 4.48 -8.95 13.92
CA ASP A 208 5.23 -10.02 13.24
C ASP A 208 5.47 -9.72 11.76
N ASN A 209 4.45 -9.15 11.09
CA ASN A 209 4.59 -8.65 9.73
C ASN A 209 3.99 -7.24 9.59
N GLU A 210 4.77 -6.25 9.98
CA GLU A 210 4.35 -4.84 9.97
C GLU A 210 3.90 -4.32 8.60
N ARG A 211 4.30 -5.00 7.53
CA ARG A 211 3.95 -4.66 6.14
C ARG A 211 2.49 -4.93 5.82
N VAL A 212 1.85 -5.81 6.59
CA VAL A 212 0.40 -5.98 6.60
C VAL A 212 -0.20 -4.85 7.43
N SER A 213 -0.25 -3.65 6.84
CA SER A 213 -0.69 -2.44 7.52
C SER A 213 -2.19 -2.42 7.80
N LEU A 214 -2.56 -2.41 9.08
CA LEU A 214 -3.94 -2.25 9.56
C LEU A 214 -4.33 -0.77 9.69
N SER A 215 -4.30 -0.24 10.91
CA SER A 215 -4.73 1.11 11.26
C SER A 215 -3.65 2.17 11.12
N PHE A 216 -2.38 1.77 10.99
CA PHE A 216 -1.22 2.66 10.83
C PHE A 216 -0.43 2.28 9.58
N SER A 217 0.20 3.26 8.94
CA SER A 217 1.18 3.01 7.87
C SER A 217 2.57 2.88 8.46
N ASN A 218 3.48 2.18 7.78
CA ASN A 218 4.86 2.10 8.24
C ASN A 218 5.63 3.44 8.15
N HIS A 219 6.68 3.56 8.95
CA HIS A 219 7.57 4.72 8.99
C HIS A 219 8.82 4.55 8.12
N CYS A 220 9.67 3.59 8.44
CA CYS A 220 10.96 3.34 7.80
C CYS A 220 10.88 2.19 6.79
N VAL A 221 10.25 2.46 5.63
CA VAL A 221 10.17 1.47 4.54
C VAL A 221 11.51 1.30 3.79
N ALA A 222 12.42 2.27 3.88
CA ALA A 222 13.68 2.21 3.17
C ALA A 222 14.68 1.31 3.90
N GLU A 223 15.29 0.37 3.19
CA GLU A 223 16.21 -0.64 3.72
C GLU A 223 17.28 -0.09 4.67
N HIS A 224 18.02 0.94 4.26
CA HIS A 224 19.04 1.62 5.08
C HIS A 224 18.53 2.33 6.34
N ARG A 225 17.23 2.30 6.62
CA ARG A 225 16.59 2.90 7.80
C ARG A 225 15.96 1.87 8.73
N ARG A 226 16.14 0.59 8.44
CA ARG A 226 15.62 -0.53 9.21
C ARG A 226 16.77 -1.21 9.98
N PRO A 227 16.53 -1.71 11.21
CA PRO A 227 15.30 -1.56 11.99
C PRO A 227 15.02 -0.08 12.35
N CYS A 228 13.76 0.26 12.61
CA CYS A 228 13.35 1.66 12.77
C CYS A 228 13.82 2.23 14.12
N SER A 229 14.97 2.88 14.13
CA SER A 229 15.56 3.46 15.35
C SER A 229 14.90 4.76 15.87
N HIS A 230 13.76 5.18 15.31
CA HIS A 230 13.13 6.46 15.64
C HIS A 230 12.15 6.29 16.81
N SER A 231 12.34 7.09 17.87
CA SER A 231 11.50 7.08 19.08
C SER A 231 10.02 7.31 18.76
N GLY A 232 9.14 6.50 19.35
CA GLY A 232 7.69 6.52 19.14
C GLY A 232 7.21 5.94 17.80
N PHE A 233 8.13 5.69 16.85
CA PHE A 233 7.80 5.04 15.58
C PHE A 233 8.17 3.56 15.62
N GLY A 234 9.43 3.26 15.95
CA GLY A 234 9.95 1.88 15.95
C GLY A 234 10.30 1.33 17.32
N LYS A 235 10.09 2.12 18.38
CA LYS A 235 10.09 1.64 19.77
C LYS A 235 8.76 2.03 20.37
N LEU A 236 7.93 1.04 20.68
CA LEU A 236 6.65 1.27 21.35
C LEU A 236 6.75 0.79 22.79
N LYS A 237 6.18 1.54 23.72
CA LYS A 237 6.18 1.24 25.15
C LYS A 237 4.80 0.72 25.58
N ASP A 238 4.75 -0.39 26.30
CA ASP A 238 3.52 -0.91 26.88
C ASP A 238 3.00 0.03 27.96
N ILE A 239 1.69 0.23 28.01
CA ILE A 239 1.09 1.14 29.00
C ILE A 239 1.04 0.55 30.40
N ASP A 240 1.08 -0.78 30.55
CA ASP A 240 0.87 -1.48 31.82
C ASP A 240 2.19 -2.05 32.37
N SER A 241 3.03 -2.65 31.51
CA SER A 241 4.25 -3.36 31.91
C SER A 241 5.55 -2.57 31.72
N ASP A 242 5.49 -1.39 31.09
CA ASP A 242 6.65 -0.62 30.65
C ASP A 242 7.58 -1.35 29.65
N GLU A 243 7.19 -2.53 29.17
CA GLU A 243 7.93 -3.30 28.16
C GLU A 243 8.05 -2.52 26.84
N ILE A 244 9.12 -2.80 26.09
CA ILE A 244 9.39 -2.14 24.81
C ILE A 244 9.43 -3.17 23.70
N ILE A 245 8.60 -2.96 22.67
CA ILE A 245 8.74 -3.67 21.40
C ILE A 245 9.55 -2.82 20.42
N GLU A 246 10.54 -3.46 19.80
CA GLU A 246 11.33 -2.87 18.71
C GLU A 246 10.82 -3.37 17.36
N LEU A 247 10.54 -2.43 16.46
CA LEU A 247 9.93 -2.68 15.16
C LEU A 247 10.95 -2.49 14.02
N GLU A 248 10.92 -3.39 13.06
CA GLU A 248 11.74 -3.39 11.86
C GLU A 248 11.40 -2.19 10.97
N TYR A 249 10.12 -1.94 10.70
CA TYR A 249 9.68 -0.82 9.88
C TYR A 249 9.19 0.37 10.71
N GLY A 250 8.68 0.12 11.91
CA GLY A 250 7.98 1.08 12.73
C GLY A 250 6.67 1.55 12.12
N TYR A 251 5.81 2.14 12.96
CA TYR A 251 4.53 2.74 12.55
C TYR A 251 4.55 4.26 12.67
N GLN A 252 3.75 4.93 11.85
CA GLN A 252 3.50 6.37 12.00
C GLN A 252 2.83 6.66 13.35
N LEU A 253 3.00 7.89 13.87
CA LEU A 253 2.41 8.28 15.16
C LEU A 253 0.89 8.42 15.06
N GLU A 254 0.40 8.90 13.92
CA GLU A 254 -1.02 9.04 13.63
C GLU A 254 -1.60 7.83 12.89
N CYS A 255 -2.84 7.45 13.23
CA CYS A 255 -3.58 6.43 12.49
C CYS A 255 -3.90 6.91 11.07
N ARG A 256 -4.21 5.98 10.17
CA ARG A 256 -4.48 6.28 8.75
C ARG A 256 -5.62 7.28 8.56
N PHE A 257 -6.66 7.22 9.38
CA PHE A 257 -7.77 8.19 9.36
C PHE A 257 -7.28 9.60 9.72
N CYS A 258 -6.64 9.78 10.88
CA CYS A 258 -6.11 11.07 11.30
C CYS A 258 -5.06 11.59 10.33
N LYS A 259 -4.18 10.72 9.82
CA LYS A 259 -3.21 11.07 8.77
C LYS A 259 -3.87 11.69 7.55
N LYS A 260 -5.02 11.18 7.13
CA LYS A 260 -5.72 11.69 5.95
C LYS A 260 -6.18 13.13 6.15
N PHE A 261 -6.75 13.45 7.31
CA PHE A 261 -7.38 14.76 7.55
C PHE A 261 -6.43 15.77 8.18
N GLU A 262 -5.69 15.38 9.21
CA GLU A 262 -4.89 16.29 10.03
C GLU A 262 -3.45 16.46 9.53
N VAL A 263 -3.03 15.62 8.58
CA VAL A 263 -1.71 15.70 7.97
C VAL A 263 -1.85 15.93 6.47
N ASN A 264 -2.43 14.98 5.74
CA ASN A 264 -2.46 15.03 4.28
C ASN A 264 -3.40 16.12 3.75
N ALA A 265 -4.60 16.31 4.29
CA ALA A 265 -5.53 17.33 3.78
C ALA A 265 -5.00 18.76 4.03
N ALA A 266 -4.25 18.97 5.11
CA ALA A 266 -3.57 20.24 5.40
C ALA A 266 -2.34 20.46 4.48
N HIS A 267 -1.53 19.43 4.26
CA HIS A 267 -0.27 19.55 3.51
C HIS A 267 -0.39 19.34 1.99
N ASN A 268 -1.42 18.66 1.49
CA ASN A 268 -1.55 18.41 0.05
C ASN A 268 -1.81 19.68 -0.78
N PRO A 269 -2.71 20.60 -0.37
CA PRO A 269 -2.89 21.89 -1.07
C PRO A 269 -1.62 22.73 -1.07
N GLN A 270 -0.72 22.41 -0.14
CA GLN A 270 0.52 23.11 0.05
C GLN A 270 1.69 22.60 -0.83
N ARG A 271 1.49 21.49 -1.56
CA ARG A 271 2.50 20.95 -2.47
C ARG A 271 2.57 21.75 -3.76
N THR A 272 3.77 22.02 -4.25
CA THR A 272 3.93 22.63 -5.58
C THR A 272 3.57 21.62 -6.68
N ALA A 273 3.15 22.11 -7.84
CA ALA A 273 2.84 21.25 -8.98
C ALA A 273 4.03 20.36 -9.39
N ALA A 274 5.26 20.86 -9.24
CA ALA A 274 6.47 20.09 -9.50
C ALA A 274 6.68 18.96 -8.46
N GLN A 275 6.39 19.19 -7.18
CA GLN A 275 6.42 18.13 -6.15
C GLN A 275 5.43 17.01 -6.44
N MET A 276 4.25 17.36 -6.96
CA MET A 276 3.23 16.37 -7.30
C MET A 276 3.63 15.55 -8.54
N LYS A 277 4.41 16.13 -9.46
CA LYS A 277 4.81 15.50 -10.73
C LYS A 277 6.14 14.74 -10.66
N GLU A 278 6.96 14.93 -9.62
CA GLU A 278 8.31 14.35 -9.51
C GLU A 278 8.33 12.82 -9.71
N ASP A 279 7.43 12.10 -9.04
CA ASP A 279 7.34 10.63 -9.16
C ASP A 279 6.82 10.15 -10.52
N GLY A 280 5.97 10.96 -11.17
CA GLY A 280 5.48 10.67 -12.52
C GLY A 280 6.56 10.93 -13.58
N THR A 281 7.30 12.02 -13.45
CA THR A 281 8.43 12.35 -14.32
C THR A 281 9.53 11.29 -14.23
N ARG A 282 9.88 10.83 -13.02
CA ARG A 282 10.87 9.77 -12.85
C ARG A 282 10.48 8.48 -13.56
N ARG A 283 9.22 8.05 -13.43
CA ARG A 283 8.71 6.85 -14.11
C ARG A 283 8.81 6.96 -15.64
N ARG A 284 8.38 8.11 -16.20
CA ARG A 284 8.49 8.39 -17.63
C ARG A 284 9.94 8.33 -18.14
N HIS A 285 10.90 8.81 -17.35
CA HIS A 285 12.31 8.74 -17.75
C HIS A 285 12.86 7.30 -17.75
N ILE A 286 12.37 6.43 -16.85
CA ILE A 286 12.70 4.99 -16.88
C ILE A 286 12.05 4.33 -18.10
N GLU A 287 10.79 4.64 -18.41
CA GLU A 287 10.12 4.13 -19.62
C GLU A 287 10.84 4.55 -20.90
N LEU A 288 11.28 5.81 -20.99
CA LEU A 288 12.06 6.32 -22.11
C LEU A 288 13.42 5.60 -22.20
N LEU A 289 14.11 5.42 -21.06
CA LEU A 289 15.37 4.68 -21.02
C LEU A 289 15.19 3.25 -21.54
N LEU A 290 14.18 2.52 -21.05
CA LEU A 290 13.92 1.16 -21.51
C LEU A 290 13.59 1.12 -23.00
N THR A 291 12.78 2.06 -23.48
CA THR A 291 12.44 2.18 -24.91
C THR A 291 13.71 2.35 -25.76
N GLU A 292 14.65 3.21 -25.35
CA GLU A 292 15.89 3.43 -26.11
C GLU A 292 16.92 2.30 -25.95
N LEU A 293 16.97 1.64 -24.78
CA LEU A 293 17.81 0.46 -24.57
C LEU A 293 17.39 -0.68 -25.47
N TYR A 294 16.09 -0.97 -25.52
CA TYR A 294 15.54 -2.02 -26.37
C TYR A 294 15.25 -1.57 -27.82
N ARG A 295 15.45 -0.28 -28.12
CA ARG A 295 15.19 0.35 -29.44
C ARG A 295 13.72 0.30 -29.89
N GLU A 296 12.82 -0.02 -28.98
CA GLU A 296 11.40 -0.18 -29.26
C GLU A 296 10.58 -0.06 -27.98
N SER A 297 9.42 0.59 -28.06
CA SER A 297 8.52 0.70 -26.91
C SER A 297 7.90 -0.66 -26.57
N PRO A 298 7.66 -0.98 -25.28
CA PRO A 298 7.05 -2.25 -24.88
C PRO A 298 5.72 -2.55 -25.59
N GLN A 299 4.91 -1.51 -25.83
CA GLN A 299 3.62 -1.64 -26.50
C GLN A 299 3.77 -1.94 -27.99
N LEU A 300 4.75 -1.31 -28.67
CA LEU A 300 5.01 -1.60 -30.07
C LEU A 300 5.57 -3.01 -30.26
N ARG A 301 6.51 -3.41 -29.39
CA ARG A 301 7.03 -4.78 -29.35
C ARG A 301 5.92 -5.80 -29.16
N TYR A 302 5.00 -5.52 -28.24
CA TYR A 302 3.85 -6.38 -28.01
C TYR A 302 3.00 -6.53 -29.28
N ARG A 303 2.64 -5.42 -29.94
CA ARG A 303 1.88 -5.46 -31.20
C ARG A 303 2.60 -6.24 -32.29
N HIS A 304 3.91 -6.03 -32.48
CA HIS A 304 4.69 -6.77 -33.46
C HIS A 304 4.69 -8.27 -33.18
N ASN A 305 4.91 -8.67 -31.92
CA ASN A 305 4.95 -10.08 -31.52
C ASN A 305 3.56 -10.77 -31.58
N THR A 306 2.47 -10.00 -31.53
CA THR A 306 1.11 -10.54 -31.46
C THR A 306 0.29 -10.35 -32.72
N GLY A 307 0.90 -9.85 -33.81
CA GLY A 307 0.21 -9.64 -35.09
C GLY A 307 -0.76 -8.45 -35.06
N GLY A 308 -0.45 -7.40 -34.30
CA GLY A 308 -1.24 -6.17 -34.23
C GLY A 308 -2.25 -6.10 -33.09
N ARG A 309 -2.26 -7.06 -32.16
CA ARG A 309 -3.15 -7.04 -30.99
C ARG A 309 -2.72 -5.99 -29.96
N GLU A 310 -3.70 -5.44 -29.26
CA GLU A 310 -3.49 -4.43 -28.23
C GLU A 310 -3.26 -5.06 -26.86
N LEU A 311 -2.17 -4.68 -26.19
CA LEU A 311 -1.80 -5.18 -24.85
C LEU A 311 -2.94 -5.03 -23.84
N THR A 312 -3.58 -3.85 -23.80
CA THR A 312 -4.68 -3.57 -22.89
C THR A 312 -5.85 -4.53 -23.08
N ASP A 313 -6.15 -4.90 -24.32
CA ASP A 313 -7.29 -5.74 -24.66
C ASP A 313 -7.03 -7.20 -24.27
N ASP A 314 -5.84 -7.69 -24.58
CA ASP A 314 -5.43 -9.05 -24.25
C ASP A 314 -5.30 -9.23 -22.73
N VAL A 315 -4.73 -8.26 -22.00
CA VAL A 315 -4.64 -8.33 -20.54
C VAL A 315 -6.02 -8.27 -19.89
N TRP A 316 -6.92 -7.39 -20.34
CA TRP A 316 -8.26 -7.31 -19.77
C TRP A 316 -9.04 -8.63 -19.93
N LYS A 317 -8.90 -9.30 -21.08
CA LYS A 317 -9.49 -10.62 -21.35
C LYS A 317 -8.81 -11.74 -20.57
N MET A 318 -7.48 -11.71 -20.45
CA MET A 318 -6.70 -12.71 -19.71
C MET A 318 -7.12 -12.82 -18.23
N PHE A 319 -7.60 -11.72 -17.65
CA PHE A 319 -8.12 -11.67 -16.28
C PHE A 319 -9.66 -11.65 -16.22
N GLU A 320 -10.33 -12.15 -17.25
CA GLU A 320 -11.79 -12.33 -17.29
C GLU A 320 -12.55 -11.04 -16.94
N GLU A 321 -12.06 -9.90 -17.44
CA GLU A 321 -12.67 -8.58 -17.22
C GLU A 321 -12.78 -8.18 -15.73
N ALA A 322 -11.96 -8.76 -14.85
CA ALA A 322 -12.00 -8.53 -13.42
C ALA A 322 -10.64 -8.13 -12.85
N CYS A 323 -10.66 -7.42 -11.72
CA CYS A 323 -9.46 -7.11 -10.97
C CYS A 323 -8.84 -8.40 -10.41
N PHE A 324 -7.59 -8.70 -10.77
CA PHE A 324 -6.88 -9.89 -10.27
C PHE A 324 -6.85 -9.98 -8.74
N ASN A 325 -6.75 -8.84 -8.05
CA ASN A 325 -6.61 -8.87 -6.59
C ASN A 325 -7.94 -8.94 -5.82
N CYS A 326 -9.03 -8.39 -6.31
CA CYS A 326 -10.29 -8.37 -5.53
C CYS A 326 -11.47 -8.97 -6.27
N HIS A 327 -11.26 -9.46 -7.49
CA HIS A 327 -12.25 -10.04 -8.38
C HIS A 327 -13.46 -9.12 -8.64
N GLU A 328 -13.30 -7.81 -8.39
CA GLU A 328 -14.28 -6.80 -8.77
C GLU A 328 -14.33 -6.74 -10.29
N LYS A 329 -15.52 -6.93 -10.86
CA LYS A 329 -15.75 -6.82 -12.30
C LYS A 329 -15.42 -5.41 -12.76
N ILE A 330 -14.69 -5.30 -13.87
CA ILE A 330 -14.31 -4.06 -14.52
C ILE A 330 -15.10 -3.99 -15.81
N GLU A 331 -16.16 -3.17 -15.82
CA GLU A 331 -17.15 -3.10 -16.91
C GLU A 331 -16.55 -2.71 -18.27
N SER A 332 -15.41 -2.03 -18.26
CA SER A 332 -14.73 -1.57 -19.47
C SER A 332 -13.23 -1.57 -19.28
N LYS A 333 -12.48 -1.98 -20.29
CA LYS A 333 -11.02 -1.84 -20.37
C LYS A 333 -10.50 -0.44 -20.02
N ASN A 334 -11.28 0.62 -20.24
CA ASN A 334 -10.90 1.99 -19.91
C ASN A 334 -10.91 2.28 -18.39
N GLN A 335 -11.64 1.47 -17.61
CA GLN A 335 -11.65 1.55 -16.15
C GLN A 335 -10.55 0.68 -15.51
N MET A 336 -9.94 -0.23 -16.29
CA MET A 336 -8.83 -1.04 -15.85
C MET A 336 -7.59 -0.17 -15.60
N HIS A 337 -6.93 -0.42 -14.47
CA HIS A 337 -5.55 0.01 -14.29
C HIS A 337 -4.62 -1.12 -14.73
N LEU A 338 -4.09 -0.99 -15.94
CA LEU A 338 -3.04 -1.88 -16.46
C LEU A 338 -1.77 -1.65 -15.65
N ASP A 339 -1.39 -2.66 -14.85
CA ASP A 339 -0.28 -2.56 -13.91
C ASP A 339 0.94 -3.38 -14.37
N HIS A 340 2.12 -2.90 -14.00
CA HIS A 340 3.35 -3.66 -14.19
C HIS A 340 3.40 -4.77 -13.14
N THR A 341 3.25 -6.02 -13.57
CA THR A 341 3.30 -7.19 -12.68
C THR A 341 4.56 -7.14 -11.83
N ARG A 342 5.72 -7.04 -12.48
CA ARG A 342 6.99 -6.71 -11.85
C ARG A 342 7.23 -5.19 -11.95
N PRO A 343 7.64 -4.49 -10.88
CA PRO A 343 7.66 -3.02 -10.85
C PRO A 343 8.60 -2.37 -11.88
N LEU A 344 8.14 -1.28 -12.53
CA LEU A 344 8.97 -0.41 -13.36
C LEU A 344 10.18 0.17 -12.62
N ALA A 345 10.03 0.42 -11.31
CA ALA A 345 11.14 0.87 -10.46
C ALA A 345 12.30 -0.15 -10.39
N LEU A 346 12.05 -1.41 -10.74
CA LEU A 346 13.03 -2.49 -10.88
C LEU A 346 13.42 -2.74 -12.35
N MET A 347 13.11 -1.79 -13.24
CA MET A 347 13.42 -1.84 -14.68
C MET A 347 12.67 -2.92 -15.48
N TRP A 348 11.56 -3.43 -14.93
CA TRP A 348 10.65 -4.30 -15.66
C TRP A 348 9.66 -3.47 -16.50
N PRO A 349 9.64 -3.60 -17.84
CA PRO A 349 8.72 -2.86 -18.70
C PRO A 349 7.27 -3.35 -18.57
N LEU A 350 6.32 -2.55 -19.04
CA LEU A 350 4.94 -2.98 -19.19
C LEU A 350 4.77 -3.79 -20.48
N ASP A 351 4.83 -5.11 -20.36
CA ASP A 351 4.75 -6.06 -21.47
C ASP A 351 3.51 -6.97 -21.35
N GLY A 352 3.48 -8.05 -22.15
CA GLY A 352 2.40 -9.04 -22.18
C GLY A 352 2.13 -9.74 -20.85
N THR A 353 3.01 -9.58 -19.86
CA THR A 353 2.81 -10.12 -18.52
C THR A 353 2.05 -9.19 -17.58
N GLY A 354 1.59 -8.02 -18.05
CA GLY A 354 0.88 -7.02 -17.25
C GLY A 354 -0.35 -7.56 -16.50
N THR A 355 -0.70 -6.93 -15.37
CA THR A 355 -1.81 -7.35 -14.50
C THR A 355 -3.01 -6.41 -14.63
N CYS A 356 -4.22 -6.98 -14.70
CA CYS A 356 -5.49 -6.23 -14.62
C CYS A 356 -5.84 -5.91 -13.16
N LEU A 357 -5.85 -4.62 -12.77
CA LEU A 357 -6.25 -4.18 -11.43
C LEU A 357 -7.33 -3.09 -11.46
N CYS A 358 -8.19 -3.05 -10.44
CA CYS A 358 -9.03 -1.88 -10.17
C CYS A 358 -8.19 -0.74 -9.57
N ALA A 359 -8.69 0.50 -9.63
CA ALA A 359 -8.02 1.69 -9.12
C ALA A 359 -7.58 1.56 -7.64
N GLY A 360 -8.42 0.92 -6.82
CA GLY A 360 -8.14 0.68 -5.40
C GLY A 360 -6.95 -0.25 -5.19
N CYS A 361 -6.96 -1.42 -5.84
CA CYS A 361 -5.89 -2.41 -5.71
C CYS A 361 -4.57 -1.90 -6.31
N ASN A 362 -4.61 -1.21 -7.45
CA ASN A 362 -3.42 -0.59 -8.06
C ASN A 362 -2.76 0.43 -7.11
N THR A 363 -3.57 1.29 -6.48
CA THR A 363 -3.10 2.27 -5.48
C THR A 363 -2.49 1.62 -4.24
N GLN A 364 -2.99 0.43 -3.86
CA GLN A 364 -2.43 -0.34 -2.75
C GLN A 364 -1.12 -1.02 -3.15
N LYS A 365 -1.04 -1.67 -4.32
CA LYS A 365 0.17 -2.35 -4.81
C LYS A 365 1.36 -1.39 -4.92
N ARG A 366 1.17 -0.24 -5.59
CA ARG A 366 2.25 0.74 -5.88
C ARG A 366 3.45 0.05 -6.55
N ASP A 367 4.67 0.44 -6.18
CA ASP A 367 5.92 -0.13 -6.70
C ASP A 367 6.37 -1.41 -5.94
N ARG A 368 5.47 -2.09 -5.20
CA ARG A 368 5.82 -3.33 -4.49
C ARG A 368 5.97 -4.50 -5.45
N PRO A 369 6.98 -5.37 -5.26
CA PRO A 369 7.07 -6.62 -6.01
C PRO A 369 5.87 -7.53 -5.70
N PRO A 370 5.50 -8.46 -6.60
CA PRO A 370 4.38 -9.39 -6.39
C PRO A 370 4.43 -10.10 -5.04
N SER A 371 5.62 -10.56 -4.63
CA SER A 371 5.85 -11.27 -3.37
C SER A 371 5.55 -10.47 -2.10
N GLU A 372 5.57 -9.14 -2.17
CA GLU A 372 5.23 -8.25 -1.06
C GLU A 372 3.74 -7.84 -1.05
N PHE A 373 2.96 -8.22 -2.06
CA PHE A 373 1.58 -7.77 -2.22
C PHE A 373 0.56 -8.91 -2.29
N TYR A 374 0.89 -10.00 -2.96
CA TYR A 374 -0.01 -11.13 -3.15
C TYR A 374 0.33 -12.29 -2.21
N SER A 375 -0.69 -13.04 -1.79
CA SER A 375 -0.49 -14.30 -1.07
C SER A 375 0.15 -15.36 -1.96
N LYS A 376 0.74 -16.40 -1.36
CA LYS A 376 1.37 -17.51 -2.12
C LYS A 376 0.40 -18.16 -3.10
N THR A 377 -0.87 -18.30 -2.72
CA THR A 377 -1.94 -18.85 -3.57
C THR A 377 -2.16 -17.98 -4.80
N LYS A 378 -2.28 -16.66 -4.62
CA LYS A 378 -2.41 -15.71 -5.72
C LYS A 378 -1.17 -15.67 -6.62
N LEU A 379 0.03 -15.78 -6.06
CA LEU A 379 1.25 -15.82 -6.87
C LEU A 379 1.30 -17.04 -7.79
N ARG A 380 0.77 -18.19 -7.36
CA ARG A 380 0.66 -19.38 -8.22
C ARG A 380 -0.36 -19.19 -9.34
N GLU A 381 -1.48 -18.54 -9.05
CA GLU A 381 -2.49 -18.19 -10.04
C GLU A 381 -1.94 -17.17 -11.07
N LEU A 382 -1.30 -16.11 -10.58
CA LEU A 382 -0.66 -15.10 -11.42
C LEU A 382 0.40 -15.71 -12.33
N SER A 383 1.17 -16.68 -11.83
CA SER A 383 2.15 -17.43 -12.62
C SER A 383 1.51 -18.15 -13.80
N LYS A 384 0.36 -18.81 -13.59
CA LYS A 384 -0.37 -19.50 -14.65
C LYS A 384 -0.92 -18.55 -15.70
N LEU A 385 -1.48 -17.41 -15.27
CA LEU A 385 -2.07 -16.42 -16.17
C LEU A 385 -1.02 -15.69 -17.00
N THR A 386 0.03 -15.20 -16.35
CA THR A 386 1.05 -14.33 -16.99
C THR A 386 2.17 -15.11 -17.66
N GLY A 387 2.31 -16.41 -17.38
CA GLY A 387 3.44 -17.22 -17.81
C GLY A 387 4.75 -16.93 -17.07
N ILE A 388 4.78 -15.98 -16.12
CA ILE A 388 5.97 -15.73 -15.29
C ILE A 388 6.15 -16.93 -14.33
N PRO A 389 7.32 -17.58 -14.27
CA PRO A 389 7.56 -18.67 -13.33
C PRO A 389 7.31 -18.26 -11.87
N TYR A 390 6.66 -19.12 -11.08
CA TYR A 390 6.41 -18.86 -9.65
C TYR A 390 7.65 -18.44 -8.85
N PRO A 391 8.84 -19.05 -9.03
CA PRO A 391 10.06 -18.59 -8.37
C PRO A 391 10.46 -17.16 -8.74
N GLU A 392 10.20 -16.71 -9.97
CA GLU A 392 10.48 -15.33 -10.39
C GLU A 392 9.52 -14.33 -9.76
N LEU A 393 8.24 -14.69 -9.57
CA LEU A 393 7.28 -13.83 -8.87
C LEU A 393 7.62 -13.66 -7.38
N LEU A 394 8.33 -14.62 -6.80
CA LEU A 394 8.86 -14.53 -5.44
C LEU A 394 10.09 -13.62 -5.34
N ASN A 395 10.81 -13.45 -6.45
CA ASN A 395 12.10 -12.79 -6.48
C ASN A 395 11.97 -11.27 -6.75
N PRO A 396 12.35 -10.39 -5.79
CA PRO A 396 12.28 -8.95 -5.97
C PRO A 396 13.50 -8.36 -6.71
N THR A 397 14.28 -9.16 -7.45
CA THR A 397 15.45 -8.67 -8.18
C THR A 397 15.09 -7.75 -9.35
N PRO A 398 15.97 -6.78 -9.67
CA PRO A 398 15.86 -6.00 -10.90
C PRO A 398 15.87 -6.84 -12.19
N ASN A 399 15.38 -6.25 -13.27
CA ASN A 399 15.50 -6.79 -14.62
C ASN A 399 16.97 -6.80 -15.06
N MET A 400 17.61 -7.98 -14.99
CA MET A 400 19.03 -8.14 -15.34
C MET A 400 19.30 -7.87 -16.82
N GLU A 401 18.39 -8.24 -17.72
CA GLU A 401 18.54 -7.95 -19.16
C GLU A 401 18.67 -6.44 -19.42
N ALA A 402 17.80 -5.64 -18.80
CA ALA A 402 17.85 -4.18 -18.96
C ALA A 402 19.11 -3.57 -18.30
N ILE A 403 19.62 -4.17 -17.24
CA ILE A 403 20.86 -3.75 -16.57
C ILE A 403 22.07 -4.07 -17.45
N ASP A 404 22.12 -5.24 -18.07
CA ASP A 404 23.21 -5.65 -18.96
C ASP A 404 23.23 -4.77 -20.23
N LEU A 405 22.05 -4.46 -20.78
CA LEU A 405 21.92 -3.49 -21.88
C LEU A 405 22.39 -2.08 -21.48
N LEU A 406 22.06 -1.62 -20.26
CA LEU A 406 22.55 -0.34 -19.75
C LEU A 406 24.09 -0.37 -19.58
N GLY A 407 24.63 -1.47 -19.05
CA GLY A 407 26.06 -1.66 -18.83
C GLY A 407 26.88 -1.66 -20.11
N SER A 408 26.37 -2.26 -21.18
CA SER A 408 27.01 -2.25 -22.50
C SER A 408 26.93 -0.90 -23.22
N ARG A 409 26.09 0.04 -22.75
CA ARG A 409 25.83 1.33 -23.39
C ARG A 409 26.06 2.52 -22.46
N LEU A 410 27.02 2.41 -21.53
CA LEU A 410 27.26 3.46 -20.53
C LEU A 410 27.67 4.79 -21.16
N ASP A 411 28.51 4.80 -22.20
CA ASP A 411 28.94 6.04 -22.86
C ASP A 411 27.75 6.78 -23.47
N TRP A 412 26.97 6.08 -24.29
CA TRP A 412 25.70 6.56 -24.81
C TRP A 412 24.77 7.07 -23.69
N PHE A 413 24.63 6.32 -22.59
CA PHE A 413 23.73 6.69 -21.49
C PHE A 413 24.12 8.05 -20.88
N PHE A 414 25.39 8.27 -20.61
CA PHE A 414 25.84 9.50 -19.97
C PHE A 414 25.98 10.67 -20.94
N ASP A 415 26.45 10.43 -22.16
CA ASP A 415 26.87 11.48 -23.08
C ASP A 415 25.72 11.91 -24.00
N GLU A 416 24.77 11.01 -24.29
CA GLU A 416 23.61 11.28 -25.14
C GLU A 416 22.29 11.23 -24.37
N PHE A 417 22.03 10.15 -23.62
CA PHE A 417 20.71 9.99 -22.98
C PHE A 417 20.48 11.01 -21.86
N LEU A 418 21.42 11.15 -20.92
CA LEU A 418 21.30 12.08 -19.80
C LEU A 418 21.43 13.56 -20.21
N THR A 419 21.87 13.86 -21.43
CA THR A 419 22.02 15.22 -21.94
C THR A 419 20.77 15.75 -22.65
N LYS A 420 19.73 14.91 -22.83
CA LYS A 420 18.45 15.31 -23.43
C LYS A 420 17.83 16.51 -22.69
N PRO A 421 17.19 17.47 -23.41
CA PRO A 421 16.66 18.71 -22.82
C PRO A 421 15.72 18.51 -21.61
N GLU A 422 14.92 17.45 -21.63
CA GLU A 422 13.98 17.08 -20.57
C GLU A 422 14.67 16.59 -19.28
N LEU A 423 15.91 16.10 -19.39
CA LEU A 423 16.69 15.54 -18.29
C LEU A 423 17.68 16.55 -17.68
N THR A 424 18.10 17.56 -18.44
CA THR A 424 19.07 18.58 -18.01
C THR A 424 18.43 19.82 -17.39
N LYS A 425 17.18 20.14 -17.73
CA LYS A 425 16.49 21.33 -17.20
C LYS A 425 16.24 21.24 -15.70
N GLU A 426 16.88 22.11 -14.92
CA GLU A 426 16.68 22.21 -13.48
C GLU A 426 15.24 22.62 -13.15
N ARG A 427 14.63 21.94 -12.16
CA ARG A 427 13.29 22.23 -11.64
C ARG A 427 13.32 22.29 -10.13
N GLU A 428 13.11 23.49 -9.58
CA GLU A 428 13.08 23.73 -8.13
C GLU A 428 14.32 23.19 -7.40
N GLY A 429 15.52 23.48 -7.90
CA GLY A 429 16.77 23.05 -7.26
C GLY A 429 17.22 21.65 -7.61
N LYS A 430 16.53 20.92 -8.50
CA LYS A 430 16.85 19.52 -8.84
C LYS A 430 16.98 19.31 -10.35
N VAL A 431 18.00 18.56 -10.76
CA VAL A 431 18.22 18.14 -12.15
C VAL A 431 17.64 16.72 -12.34
N PRO A 432 16.72 16.49 -13.29
CA PRO A 432 16.12 15.17 -13.47
C PRO A 432 17.11 14.05 -13.83
N ALA A 433 18.19 14.34 -14.57
CA ALA A 433 19.27 13.40 -14.86
C ALA A 433 19.90 12.84 -13.58
N GLU A 434 20.21 13.71 -12.60
CA GLU A 434 20.75 13.29 -11.30
C GLU A 434 19.77 12.42 -10.52
N LEU A 435 18.48 12.78 -10.56
CA LEU A 435 17.43 11.99 -9.91
C LEU A 435 17.29 10.61 -10.55
N LEU A 436 17.44 10.52 -11.87
CA LEU A 436 17.40 9.26 -12.61
C LEU A 436 18.62 8.39 -12.26
N VAL A 437 19.84 8.92 -12.32
CA VAL A 437 21.07 8.20 -11.93
C VAL A 437 20.94 7.64 -10.51
N LYS A 438 20.45 8.47 -9.58
CA LYS A 438 20.22 8.04 -8.20
C LYS A 438 19.17 6.93 -8.07
N ALA A 439 18.09 7.03 -8.84
CA ALA A 439 17.04 6.02 -8.85
C ALA A 439 17.56 4.69 -9.41
N LEU A 440 18.27 4.72 -10.54
CA LEU A 440 18.88 3.55 -11.15
C LEU A 440 19.93 2.93 -10.23
N GLN A 441 20.79 3.72 -9.59
CA GLN A 441 21.75 3.18 -8.61
C GLN A 441 21.05 2.44 -7.47
N LYS A 442 19.92 2.97 -6.98
CA LYS A 442 19.14 2.29 -5.94
C LYS A 442 18.58 0.96 -6.44
N THR A 443 18.20 0.88 -7.72
CA THR A 443 17.77 -0.36 -8.37
C THR A 443 18.94 -1.34 -8.50
N LEU A 444 20.09 -0.91 -9.02
CA LEU A 444 21.30 -1.74 -9.15
C LEU A 444 21.77 -2.32 -7.81
N ASN A 445 21.67 -1.55 -6.72
CA ASN A 445 22.03 -2.03 -5.38
C ASN A 445 21.19 -3.23 -4.92
N LYS A 446 20.06 -3.53 -5.56
CA LYS A 446 19.20 -4.69 -5.26
C LYS A 446 19.56 -5.94 -6.04
N CYS A 447 20.56 -5.89 -6.94
CA CYS A 447 21.06 -7.07 -7.62
C CYS A 447 21.72 -8.04 -6.62
N THR A 448 21.62 -9.33 -6.90
CA THR A 448 22.32 -10.37 -6.14
C THR A 448 23.83 -10.10 -6.21
N GLY A 449 24.50 -10.02 -5.06
CA GLY A 449 25.92 -9.65 -4.99
C GLY A 449 26.19 -8.15 -4.96
N GLY A 450 25.16 -7.30 -4.94
CA GLY A 450 25.29 -5.83 -4.92
C GLY A 450 25.27 -5.21 -6.32
N ALA A 451 25.53 -3.90 -6.39
CA ALA A 451 25.43 -3.18 -7.66
C ALA A 451 26.52 -3.62 -8.65
N PRO A 452 26.16 -4.13 -9.85
CA PRO A 452 27.14 -4.51 -10.86
C PRO A 452 27.87 -3.28 -11.44
N ILE A 453 27.24 -2.10 -11.34
CA ILE A 453 27.76 -0.84 -11.88
C ILE A 453 27.54 0.28 -10.86
N ASN A 454 28.54 1.12 -10.65
CA ASN A 454 28.44 2.32 -9.82
C ASN A 454 28.16 3.56 -10.68
N LEU A 455 26.91 3.70 -11.14
CA LEU A 455 26.43 4.83 -11.94
C LEU A 455 26.66 6.17 -11.25
N LYS A 456 26.54 6.24 -9.92
CA LYS A 456 26.80 7.48 -9.17
C LYS A 456 28.24 7.95 -9.33
N GLN A 457 29.20 7.03 -9.15
CA GLN A 457 30.61 7.36 -9.27
C GLN A 457 30.97 7.73 -10.71
N LEU A 458 30.45 6.96 -11.69
CA LEU A 458 30.66 7.25 -13.10
C LEU A 458 30.11 8.63 -13.49
N TYR A 459 28.91 8.98 -13.02
CA TYR A 459 28.33 10.30 -13.24
C TYR A 459 29.20 11.42 -12.66
N LYS A 460 29.66 11.27 -11.41
CA LYS A 460 30.56 12.24 -10.76
C LYS A 460 31.86 12.44 -11.54
N ASN A 461 32.50 11.35 -11.96
CA ASN A 461 33.74 11.37 -12.72
C ASN A 461 33.59 12.12 -14.06
N ARG A 462 32.43 12.01 -14.71
CA ARG A 462 32.14 12.72 -15.97
C ARG A 462 31.83 14.19 -15.75
N GLN A 463 31.14 14.53 -14.67
CA GLN A 463 30.88 15.93 -14.30
C GLN A 463 32.16 16.67 -13.92
N SER A 464 33.14 16.01 -13.29
CA SER A 464 34.45 16.61 -12.96
C SER A 464 35.39 16.78 -14.16
N ARG A 465 35.06 16.21 -15.32
CA ARG A 465 35.85 16.31 -16.56
C ARG A 465 35.31 17.36 -17.53
N LYS A 466 34.14 17.94 -17.24
CA LYS A 466 33.58 19.13 -17.91
C LYS A 466 33.93 20.36 -17.10
#